data_AF-A0A931W810-F1
#
_entry.id   AF-A0A931W810-F1
#
_cell.length_a   1.000
_cell.length_b   1.000
_cell.length_c   1.000
_cell.angle_alpha   90.00
_cell.angle_beta   90.00
_cell.angle_gamma   90.00
#
_symmetry.space_group_name_H-M   'P 1'
#
loop_
_entity.id
_entity.type
_entity.pdbx_description
1 polymer ?
#
loop_
_entity_poly.entity_id
_entity_poly.type
_entity_poly.pdbx_seq_one_letter_code
_entity_poly.pdbx_strand_id
1 'polypeptide(L)'
;MAVELVGAELTPQLLSDLEEVYTHLSRRPGFPNEYCKVTSVLIAGHYNLYLVEGRFELDRETIAYGPATRYPVHFWCEDFSGKIVELTGTQFNPWLNSPFPRGVVVVLPGSSLGQRFKPNRIPESNVLNKRLIRSC
;
A
#
# COMPACT_ATOMS: atom_id res chain seq x y z
N MET A 1 12.05 27.92 -19.45
CA MET A 1 11.49 28.18 -18.11
C MET A 1 10.68 26.96 -17.71
N ALA A 2 10.80 26.57 -16.45
CA ALA A 2 10.18 25.41 -15.79
C ALA A 2 8.66 25.35 -16.05
N VAL A 3 7.97 24.20 -15.93
CA VAL A 3 7.64 23.59 -14.63
C VAL A 3 7.12 22.15 -14.83
N GLU A 4 7.70 21.26 -14.03
CA GLU A 4 7.16 20.05 -13.37
C GLU A 4 6.13 19.19 -14.10
N LEU A 5 6.55 17.97 -14.47
CA LEU A 5 5.63 16.84 -14.46
C LEU A 5 5.35 16.49 -13.00
N VAL A 6 4.31 17.17 -12.51
CA VAL A 6 3.33 16.72 -11.52
C VAL A 6 3.33 15.21 -11.54
N GLY A 7 3.65 14.58 -10.41
CA GLY A 7 3.70 13.14 -10.43
C GLY A 7 2.34 12.53 -10.76
N ALA A 8 2.38 11.21 -10.97
CA ALA A 8 1.27 10.43 -11.48
C ALA A 8 0.04 10.45 -10.56
N GLU A 9 -0.86 11.42 -10.73
CA GLU A 9 -2.25 11.17 -10.37
C GLU A 9 -2.66 9.84 -11.01
N LEU A 10 -3.30 8.96 -10.25
CA LEU A 10 -3.72 7.66 -10.77
C LEU A 10 -4.63 7.87 -11.98
N THR A 11 -4.08 7.67 -13.18
CA THR A 11 -4.82 7.87 -14.42
C THR A 11 -5.94 6.83 -14.51
N PRO A 12 -7.02 7.11 -15.27
CA PRO A 12 -8.05 6.11 -15.53
C PRO A 12 -7.48 4.80 -16.11
N GLN A 13 -6.42 4.90 -16.93
CA GLN A 13 -5.71 3.75 -17.46
C GLN A 13 -5.03 2.93 -16.35
N LEU A 14 -4.29 3.60 -15.45
CA LEU A 14 -3.63 2.92 -14.33
C LEU A 14 -4.65 2.21 -13.42
N LEU A 15 -5.81 2.83 -13.17
CA LEU A 15 -6.88 2.17 -12.41
C LEU A 15 -7.40 0.92 -13.11
N SER A 16 -7.63 0.99 -14.43
CA SER A 16 -8.03 -0.17 -15.23
C SER A 16 -6.99 -1.30 -15.17
N ASP A 17 -5.70 -0.96 -15.30
CA ASP A 17 -4.61 -1.93 -15.26
C ASP A 17 -4.49 -2.60 -13.88
N LEU A 18 -4.65 -1.81 -12.80
CA LEU A 18 -4.67 -2.33 -11.43
C LEU A 18 -5.86 -3.26 -11.17
N GLU A 19 -7.03 -2.96 -11.75
CA GLU A 19 -8.22 -3.82 -11.65
C GLU A 19 -8.03 -5.16 -12.38
N GLU A 20 -7.32 -5.17 -13.51
CA GLU A 20 -6.93 -6.40 -14.19
C GLU A 20 -5.97 -7.23 -13.32
N VAL A 21 -4.97 -6.60 -12.71
CA VAL A 21 -4.05 -7.25 -11.76
C VAL A 21 -4.82 -7.84 -10.58
N TYR A 22 -5.73 -7.08 -9.97
CA TYR A 22 -6.58 -7.55 -8.88
C TYR A 22 -7.45 -8.75 -9.32
N THR A 23 -8.07 -8.67 -10.50
CA THR A 23 -8.92 -9.74 -11.04
C THR A 23 -8.13 -11.02 -11.27
N HIS A 24 -6.86 -10.91 -11.71
CA HIS A 24 -5.99 -12.06 -11.87
C HIS A 24 -5.58 -12.67 -10.52
N LEU A 25 -5.15 -11.85 -9.57
CA LEU A 25 -4.67 -12.30 -8.25
C LEU A 25 -5.79 -12.86 -7.37
N SER A 26 -6.99 -12.28 -7.44
CA SER A 26 -8.15 -12.70 -6.64
C SER A 26 -8.66 -14.10 -6.96
N ARG A 27 -8.23 -14.69 -8.08
CA ARG A 27 -8.51 -16.09 -8.44
C ARG A 27 -7.56 -17.08 -7.77
N ARG A 28 -6.48 -16.62 -7.13
CA ARG A 28 -5.52 -17.50 -6.47
C ARG A 28 -6.07 -18.00 -5.13
N PRO A 29 -5.89 -19.30 -4.81
CA PRO A 29 -6.24 -19.81 -3.48
C PRO A 29 -5.55 -19.01 -2.36
N GLY A 30 -6.32 -18.66 -1.33
CA GLY A 30 -5.83 -17.92 -0.16
C GLY A 30 -5.81 -16.40 -0.31
N PHE A 31 -5.96 -15.83 -1.52
CA PHE A 31 -6.07 -14.38 -1.68
C PHE A 31 -7.28 -13.82 -0.91
N PRO A 32 -7.15 -12.67 -0.21
CA PRO A 32 -6.01 -11.75 -0.15
C PRO A 32 -4.94 -12.07 0.91
N ASN A 33 -5.17 -13.06 1.77
CA ASN A 33 -4.32 -13.34 2.93
C ASN A 33 -2.90 -13.70 2.48
N GLU A 34 -1.87 -13.11 3.10
CA GLU A 34 -0.44 -13.34 2.80
C GLU A 34 0.05 -12.82 1.44
N TYR A 35 -0.84 -12.25 0.61
CA TYR A 35 -0.48 -11.71 -0.71
C TYR A 35 -0.08 -10.23 -0.70
N CYS A 36 -0.18 -9.52 0.43
CA CYS A 36 0.08 -8.07 0.49
C CYS A 36 1.48 -7.72 -0.05
N LYS A 37 2.54 -8.36 0.46
CA LYS A 37 3.91 -8.10 0.01
C LYS A 37 4.12 -8.40 -1.48
N VAL A 38 3.67 -9.56 -1.93
CA VAL A 38 3.85 -10.01 -3.33
C VAL A 38 3.12 -9.08 -4.28
N THR A 39 1.88 -8.71 -3.95
CA THR A 39 1.04 -7.82 -4.76
C THR A 39 1.64 -6.42 -4.83
N SER A 40 2.06 -5.86 -3.69
CA SER A 40 2.66 -4.52 -3.65
C SER A 40 4.00 -4.46 -4.39
N VAL A 41 4.86 -5.48 -4.27
CA VAL A 41 6.12 -5.54 -5.04
C VAL A 41 5.85 -5.56 -6.54
N LEU A 42 4.88 -6.36 -6.98
CA LEU A 42 4.49 -6.47 -8.39
C LEU A 42 4.05 -5.09 -8.93
N ILE A 43 3.04 -4.47 -8.31
CA ILE A 43 2.49 -3.22 -8.84
C ILE A 43 3.45 -2.04 -8.69
N ALA A 44 4.30 -2.01 -7.66
CA ALA A 44 5.32 -0.97 -7.51
C ALA A 44 6.32 -0.98 -8.68
N GLY A 45 6.81 -2.17 -9.06
CA GLY A 45 7.77 -2.33 -10.16
C GLY A 45 7.18 -2.01 -11.54
N HIS A 46 5.88 -2.28 -11.74
CA HIS A 46 5.22 -2.07 -13.03
C HIS A 46 4.69 -0.64 -13.24
N TYR A 47 4.24 0.03 -12.18
CA TYR A 47 3.49 1.29 -12.29
C TYR A 47 4.16 2.50 -11.64
N ASN A 48 5.46 2.41 -11.33
CA ASN A 48 6.25 3.49 -10.73
C ASN A 48 5.63 4.03 -9.42
N LEU A 49 5.17 3.12 -8.56
CA LEU A 49 4.66 3.42 -7.22
C LEU A 49 5.74 3.14 -6.17
N TYR A 50 5.67 3.84 -5.04
CA TYR A 50 6.52 3.54 -3.88
C TYR A 50 5.99 2.32 -3.14
N LEU A 51 6.83 1.30 -2.97
CA LEU A 51 6.53 0.19 -2.07
C LEU A 51 6.69 0.65 -0.62
N VAL A 52 5.67 0.41 0.20
CA VAL A 52 5.67 0.76 1.61
C VAL A 52 5.46 -0.49 2.45
N GLU A 53 6.34 -0.69 3.42
CA GLU A 53 6.13 -1.60 4.53
C GLU A 53 5.72 -0.77 5.76
N GLY A 54 4.69 -1.21 6.46
CA GLY A 54 4.23 -0.51 7.65
C GLY A 54 3.28 -1.34 8.50
N ARG A 55 2.48 -0.64 9.29
CA ARG A 55 1.48 -1.22 10.18
C ARG A 55 0.10 -0.72 9.78
N PHE A 56 -0.89 -1.61 9.71
CA PHE A 56 -2.27 -1.23 9.50
C PHE A 56 -3.05 -1.34 10.81
N GLU A 57 -3.73 -0.27 11.22
CA GLU A 57 -4.47 -0.21 12.48
C GLU A 57 -5.86 -0.85 12.36
N LEU A 58 -6.17 -1.84 13.20
CA LEU A 58 -7.46 -2.55 13.26
C LEU A 58 -8.39 -2.00 14.34
N ASP A 59 -9.70 -2.24 14.17
CA ASP A 59 -10.70 -1.87 15.18
C ASP A 59 -10.71 -2.87 16.34
N ARG A 60 -10.32 -4.12 16.07
CA ARG A 60 -10.24 -5.24 17.03
C ARG A 60 -8.90 -5.98 16.90
N GLU A 61 -8.47 -6.64 17.97
CA GLU A 61 -7.26 -7.46 17.96
C GLU A 61 -7.40 -8.70 17.07
N THR A 62 -6.26 -9.13 16.50
CA THR A 62 -6.13 -10.38 15.76
C THR A 62 -4.91 -11.18 16.22
N ILE A 63 -5.01 -12.50 16.14
CA ILE A 63 -3.89 -13.46 16.32
C ILE A 63 -3.46 -14.10 14.99
N ALA A 64 -4.08 -13.72 13.87
CA ALA A 64 -3.84 -14.34 12.57
C ALA A 64 -2.40 -14.15 12.06
N TYR A 65 -1.68 -13.17 12.60
CA TYR A 65 -0.34 -12.76 12.15
C TYR A 65 0.72 -12.88 13.27
N GLY A 66 0.48 -13.76 14.26
CA GLY A 66 1.37 -13.98 15.41
C GLY A 66 0.74 -13.56 16.73
N PRO A 67 1.49 -12.91 17.65
CA PRO A 67 0.94 -12.42 18.90
C PRO A 67 -0.27 -11.50 18.67
N ALA A 68 -1.20 -11.50 19.63
CA ALA A 68 -2.39 -10.62 19.59
C ALA A 68 -1.96 -9.17 19.32
N THR A 69 -2.50 -8.59 18.26
CA THR A 69 -2.15 -7.23 17.84
C THR A 69 -3.31 -6.52 17.16
N ARG A 70 -3.37 -5.19 17.34
CA ARG A 70 -4.21 -4.29 16.54
C ARG A 70 -3.45 -3.67 15.37
N TYR A 71 -2.16 -3.97 15.24
CA TYR A 71 -1.25 -3.36 14.28
C TYR A 71 -0.45 -4.45 13.53
N PRO A 72 -1.09 -5.31 12.73
CA PRO A 72 -0.37 -6.23 11.85
C PRO A 72 0.57 -5.49 10.89
N VAL A 73 1.68 -6.15 10.53
CA VAL A 73 2.54 -5.67 9.43
C VAL A 73 1.76 -5.79 8.13
N HIS A 74 1.86 -4.77 7.29
CA HIS A 74 1.20 -4.72 6.00
C HIS A 74 2.07 -4.05 4.95
N PHE A 75 1.88 -4.44 3.69
CA PHE A 75 2.55 -3.85 2.54
C PHE A 75 1.50 -3.23 1.63
N TRP A 76 1.77 -2.01 1.17
CA TRP A 76 0.93 -1.29 0.21
C TRP A 76 1.80 -0.46 -0.73
N CYS A 77 1.17 0.19 -1.70
CA CYS A 77 1.85 1.12 -2.59
C CYS A 77 1.36 2.54 -2.37
N GLU A 78 2.23 3.52 -2.56
CA GLU A 78 1.88 4.94 -2.55
C GLU A 78 2.30 5.60 -3.88
N ASP A 79 1.46 6.48 -4.39
CA ASP A 79 1.90 7.41 -5.44
C ASP A 79 2.77 8.53 -4.85
N PHE A 80 3.38 9.33 -5.71
CA PHE A 80 4.16 10.51 -5.34
C PHE A 80 3.38 11.59 -4.57
N SER A 81 2.04 11.58 -4.63
CA SER A 81 1.18 12.49 -3.86
C SER A 81 0.79 11.92 -2.50
N GLY A 82 1.21 10.69 -2.19
CA GLY A 82 0.88 9.98 -0.96
C GLY A 82 -0.49 9.31 -0.97
N LYS A 83 -1.14 9.16 -2.14
CA LYS A 83 -2.34 8.32 -2.27
C LYS A 83 -1.93 6.86 -2.15
N ILE A 84 -2.64 6.12 -1.31
CA ILE A 84 -2.38 4.71 -1.07
C ILE A 84 -3.17 3.90 -2.11
N VAL A 85 -2.49 2.97 -2.77
CA VAL A 85 -3.05 1.96 -3.66
C VAL A 85 -3.02 0.63 -2.93
N GLU A 86 -4.20 0.13 -2.56
CA GLU A 86 -4.39 -1.07 -1.75
C GLU A 86 -5.24 -2.11 -2.50
N LEU A 87 -4.69 -3.31 -2.70
CA LEU A 87 -5.37 -4.41 -3.42
C LEU A 87 -5.74 -5.58 -2.49
N THR A 88 -5.21 -5.61 -1.28
CA THR A 88 -5.30 -6.73 -0.33
C THR A 88 -5.94 -6.36 1.01
N GLY A 89 -6.39 -5.11 1.18
CA GLY A 89 -6.94 -4.59 2.44
C GLY A 89 -8.17 -5.35 2.96
N THR A 90 -8.89 -6.03 2.06
CA THR A 90 -10.01 -6.93 2.43
C THR A 90 -9.59 -8.07 3.35
N GLN A 91 -8.29 -8.41 3.45
CA GLN A 91 -7.77 -9.38 4.43
C GLN A 91 -8.08 -8.95 5.87
N PHE A 92 -8.24 -7.66 6.14
CA PHE A 92 -8.49 -7.13 7.48
C PHE A 92 -9.96 -7.08 7.86
N ASN A 93 -10.89 -7.25 6.91
CA ASN A 93 -12.33 -7.08 7.11
C ASN A 93 -12.92 -7.77 8.36
N PRO A 94 -12.49 -8.99 8.76
CA PRO A 94 -12.99 -9.63 9.98
C PRO A 94 -12.77 -8.80 11.27
N TRP A 95 -11.78 -7.92 11.28
CA TRP A 95 -11.39 -7.10 12.44
C TRP A 95 -11.71 -5.61 12.28
N LEU A 96 -12.48 -5.26 11.24
CA LEU A 96 -12.96 -3.90 11.01
C LEU A 96 -14.44 -3.77 11.38
N ASN A 97 -14.83 -2.56 11.78
CA ASN A 97 -16.22 -2.12 11.89
C ASN A 97 -16.71 -1.57 10.54
N SER A 98 -15.81 -0.95 9.78
CA SER A 98 -16.04 -0.48 8.41
C SER A 98 -15.17 -1.28 7.44
N PRO A 99 -15.73 -2.29 6.74
CA PRO A 99 -14.95 -3.17 5.87
C PRO A 99 -14.48 -2.44 4.60
N PHE A 100 -13.35 -2.88 4.05
CA PHE A 100 -12.91 -2.48 2.72
C PHE A 100 -13.89 -2.96 1.66
N PRO A 101 -14.13 -2.15 0.60
CA PRO A 101 -14.77 -2.66 -0.61
C PRO A 101 -13.88 -3.72 -1.29
N ARG A 102 -14.49 -4.58 -2.11
CA ARG A 102 -13.74 -5.48 -3.01
C ARG A 102 -13.18 -4.68 -4.19
N GLY A 103 -12.05 -5.14 -4.74
CA GLY A 103 -11.37 -4.48 -5.86
C GLY A 103 -10.16 -3.66 -5.44
N VAL A 104 -9.69 -2.81 -6.36
CA VAL A 104 -8.62 -1.85 -6.10
C VAL A 104 -9.19 -0.73 -5.24
N VAL A 105 -8.47 -0.37 -4.18
CA VAL A 105 -8.85 0.73 -3.30
C VAL A 105 -7.79 1.80 -3.35
N VAL A 106 -8.19 3.00 -3.75
CA VAL A 106 -7.37 4.20 -3.65
C VAL A 106 -7.80 4.97 -2.41
N VAL A 107 -6.87 5.16 -1.48
CA VAL A 107 -7.13 5.85 -0.22
C VAL A 107 -6.39 7.19 -0.20
N LEU A 108 -7.14 8.26 0.07
CA LEU A 108 -6.57 9.60 0.16
C LEU A 108 -5.77 9.78 1.46
N PRO A 109 -4.59 10.43 1.41
CA PRO A 109 -3.82 10.75 2.60
C PRO A 109 -4.64 11.69 3.49
N GLY A 110 -4.83 11.32 4.76
CA GLY A 110 -5.60 12.11 5.74
C GLY A 110 -7.07 11.71 5.89
N SER A 111 -7.62 10.88 5.00
CA SER A 111 -8.94 10.26 5.22
C SER A 111 -8.93 9.35 6.47
N SER A 112 -10.09 9.08 7.05
CA SER A 112 -10.21 8.19 8.23
C SER A 112 -9.60 6.81 7.96
N LEU A 113 -9.76 6.28 6.75
CA LEU A 113 -9.13 5.04 6.32
C LEU A 113 -7.62 5.21 6.13
N GLY A 114 -7.18 6.29 5.50
CA GLY A 114 -5.76 6.59 5.26
C GLY A 114 -4.96 6.73 6.56
N GLN A 115 -5.56 7.31 7.60
CA GLN A 115 -4.94 7.45 8.92
C GLN A 115 -4.62 6.11 9.59
N ARG A 116 -5.22 5.00 9.14
CA ARG A 116 -4.96 3.66 9.66
C ARG A 116 -3.68 3.05 9.11
N PHE A 117 -3.17 3.55 7.99
CA PHE A 117 -1.91 3.11 7.40
C PHE A 117 -0.77 3.90 8.08
N LYS A 118 0.01 3.19 8.91
CA LYS A 118 1.16 3.75 9.64
C LYS A 118 2.43 3.27 8.94
N PRO A 119 2.97 4.01 7.97
CA PRO A 119 4.15 3.56 7.24
C PRO A 119 5.35 3.48 8.20
N ASN A 120 6.18 2.43 8.09
CA ASN A 120 7.45 2.36 8.82
C ASN A 120 8.49 3.24 8.11
N ARG A 121 8.20 4.54 7.99
CA ARG A 121 9.19 5.49 7.48
C ARG A 121 10.22 5.68 8.59
N ILE A 122 11.45 5.26 8.34
CA ILE A 122 12.59 5.73 9.13
C ILE A 122 12.56 7.27 9.02
N PRO A 123 12.55 8.02 10.13
CA PRO A 123 12.56 9.48 10.07
C PRO A 123 13.69 9.96 9.16
N GLU A 124 13.41 10.93 8.29
CA GLU A 124 14.38 11.51 7.35
C GLU A 124 15.64 12.06 8.05
N SER A 125 15.61 12.25 9.37
CA SER A 125 16.79 12.59 10.18
C SER A 125 17.90 11.51 10.16
N ASN A 126 17.62 10.30 9.68
CA ASN A 126 18.63 9.26 9.41
C ASN A 126 18.99 9.12 7.91
N VAL A 127 18.46 9.98 7.04
CA VAL A 127 18.72 9.96 5.58
C VAL A 127 19.73 11.05 5.17
N LEU A 128 20.47 11.63 6.12
CA LEU A 128 21.70 12.37 5.84
C LEU A 128 22.92 11.42 5.84
N ASN A 129 22.91 10.39 4.99
CA ASN A 129 24.14 9.67 4.60
C ASN A 129 23.99 8.82 3.32
N LYS A 130 23.27 9.32 2.32
CA LYS A 130 23.36 8.80 0.94
C LYS A 130 23.53 9.92 -0.09
N ARG A 131 24.48 10.82 0.17
CA ARG A 131 25.31 11.37 -0.92
C ARG A 131 26.50 10.44 -1.09
N LEU A 132 26.84 10.16 -2.36
CA LEU A 132 27.90 9.28 -2.86
C LEU A 132 27.55 7.79 -2.95
N ILE A 133 26.76 7.44 -3.97
CA ILE A 133 27.26 6.54 -5.03
C ILE A 133 26.80 7.12 -6.38
N ARG A 134 27.49 8.18 -6.81
CA ARG A 134 27.77 8.41 -8.22
C ARG A 134 29.23 8.00 -8.41
N SER A 135 29.48 7.30 -9.52
CA SER A 135 30.79 6.86 -10.02
C SER A 135 31.36 5.60 -9.36
N CYS A 136 31.14 4.46 -10.03
CA CYS A 136 32.18 3.67 -10.71
C CYS A 136 31.50 2.83 -11.80
#